data_AF-A0AA35XLW8-F1
#
_entry.id   AF-A0AA35XLW8-F1
#
_cell.length_a   1.000
_cell.length_b   1.000
_cell.length_c   1.000
_cell.angle_alpha   90.00
_cell.angle_beta   90.00
_cell.angle_gamma   90.00
#
_symmetry.space_group_name_H-M   'P 1'
#
loop_
_entity.id
_entity.type
_entity.pdbx_description
1 polymer ?
#
loop_
_entity_poly.entity_id
_entity_poly.type
_entity_poly.pdbx_seq_one_letter_code
_entity_poly.pdbx_strand_id
1 'polypeptide(L)'
;MARPREKLFQKFALKQRLEVMRKSRALSVLNEELQKTETLCGQLDDILKDIMTRTGEQSVASLRADSWYRTNVLEQLKTLENRSQFLRTEIDDANVDLAKARRKEERAQEAARDHKRLRLEKTEQKRESELPLRNSRGMIN
;
A
#
# COMPACT_ATOMS: atom_id res chain seq x y z
N MET A 1 -37.84 3.79 7.36
CA MET A 1 -36.94 4.83 7.90
C MET A 1 -35.64 4.86 7.11
N ALA A 2 -35.42 5.89 6.29
CA ALA A 2 -34.17 6.03 5.51
C ALA A 2 -32.97 6.13 6.47
N ARG A 3 -31.87 5.39 6.18
CA ARG A 3 -30.63 5.52 6.96
C ARG A 3 -30.14 6.97 6.89
N PRO A 4 -29.69 7.58 8.02
CA PRO A 4 -29.12 8.92 7.97
C PRO A 4 -27.95 8.96 7.00
N ARG A 5 -28.00 9.87 6.01
CA ARG A 5 -26.97 10.00 4.95
C ARG A 5 -25.55 10.11 5.51
N GLU A 6 -25.35 10.75 6.66
CA GLU A 6 -24.05 10.82 7.36
C GLU A 6 -23.42 9.43 7.60
N LYS A 7 -24.20 8.48 8.12
CA LYS A 7 -23.71 7.11 8.39
C LYS A 7 -23.27 6.39 7.11
N LEU A 8 -23.82 6.77 5.95
CA LEU A 8 -23.40 6.23 4.66
C LEU A 8 -22.01 6.77 4.26
N PHE A 9 -21.79 8.08 4.37
CA PHE A 9 -20.49 8.69 4.06
C PHE A 9 -19.38 8.21 5.00
N GLN A 10 -19.68 8.05 6.30
CA GLN A 10 -18.72 7.47 7.24
C GLN A 10 -18.33 6.03 6.87
N LYS A 11 -19.31 5.19 6.51
CA LYS A 11 -19.05 3.83 6.03
C LYS A 11 -18.26 3.81 4.73
N PHE A 12 -18.55 4.73 3.82
CA PHE A 12 -17.82 4.87 2.57
C PHE A 12 -16.37 5.28 2.80
N ALA A 13 -16.11 6.26 3.67
CA ALA A 13 -14.77 6.65 4.07
C ALA A 13 -14.00 5.48 4.71
N LEU A 14 -14.65 4.72 5.60
CA LEU A 14 -14.05 3.52 6.19
C LEU A 14 -13.71 2.47 5.12
N LYS A 15 -14.59 2.25 4.14
CA LYS A 15 -14.31 1.35 3.01
C LYS A 15 -13.08 1.80 2.23
N GLN A 16 -12.95 3.09 1.92
CA GLN A 16 -11.77 3.59 1.20
C GLN A 16 -10.49 3.43 2.03
N ARG A 17 -10.56 3.66 3.34
CA ARG A 17 -9.42 3.40 4.24
C ARG A 17 -8.99 1.94 4.23
N LEU A 18 -9.93 1.00 4.26
CA LEU A 18 -9.62 -0.43 4.17
C LEU A 18 -8.96 -0.79 2.83
N GLU A 19 -9.40 -0.18 1.73
CA GLU A 19 -8.77 -0.36 0.43
C GLU A 19 -7.31 0.15 0.40
N VAL A 20 -7.05 1.31 1.01
CA VAL A 20 -5.68 1.84 1.17
C VAL A 20 -4.83 0.87 1.99
N MET A 21 -5.34 0.37 3.11
CA MET A 21 -4.63 -0.62 3.94
C MET A 21 -4.33 -1.91 3.17
N ARG A 22 -5.30 -2.42 2.40
CA ARG A 22 -5.14 -3.61 1.57
C ARG A 22 -4.04 -3.43 0.52
N LYS A 23 -4.05 -2.31 -0.21
CA LYS A 23 -3.02 -1.98 -1.20
C LYS A 23 -1.65 -1.78 -0.56
N SER A 24 -1.58 -1.12 0.59
CA SER A 24 -0.33 -0.94 1.34
C SER A 24 0.26 -2.28 1.78
N ARG A 25 -0.58 -3.23 2.22
CA ARG A 25 -0.11 -4.57 2.59
C ARG A 25 0.42 -5.34 1.38
N ALA A 26 -0.29 -5.30 0.26
CA ALA A 26 0.18 -5.93 -0.98
C ALA A 26 1.55 -5.38 -1.42
N LEU A 27 1.72 -4.06 -1.34
CA LEU A 27 3.00 -3.40 -1.62
C LEU A 27 4.12 -3.86 -0.68
N SER A 28 3.85 -4.07 0.62
CA SER A 28 4.83 -4.62 1.57
C SER A 28 5.31 -5.99 1.13
N VAL A 29 4.39 -6.88 0.74
CA VAL A 29 4.72 -8.23 0.27
C VAL A 29 5.59 -8.20 -0.99
N LEU A 30 5.29 -7.31 -1.93
CA LEU A 30 6.11 -7.13 -3.14
C LEU A 30 7.54 -6.66 -2.80
N ASN A 31 7.67 -5.70 -1.88
CA ASN A 31 8.99 -5.23 -1.44
C ASN A 31 9.79 -6.33 -0.72
N GLU A 32 9.14 -7.13 0.14
CA GLU A 32 9.77 -8.27 0.80
C GLU A 32 10.26 -9.31 -0.22
N GLU A 33 9.47 -9.58 -1.27
CA GLU A 33 9.86 -10.52 -2.31
C GLU A 33 11.01 -9.98 -3.18
N LEU A 34 11.01 -8.68 -3.49
CA LEU A 34 12.12 -8.03 -4.18
C LEU A 34 13.41 -8.14 -3.35
N GLN A 35 13.34 -7.81 -2.06
CA GLN A 35 14.50 -7.89 -1.17
C GLN A 35 15.07 -9.32 -1.09
N LYS A 36 14.20 -10.33 -0.98
CA LYS A 36 14.63 -11.75 -0.99
C LYS A 36 15.28 -12.11 -2.32
N THR A 37 14.71 -11.69 -3.44
CA THR A 37 15.24 -11.96 -4.78
C THR A 37 16.61 -11.32 -4.97
N GLU A 38 16.79 -10.06 -4.57
CA GLU A 38 18.06 -9.35 -4.64
C GLU A 38 19.11 -9.98 -3.71
N THR A 39 18.71 -10.42 -2.52
CA THR A 39 19.59 -11.15 -1.59
C THR A 39 20.08 -12.47 -2.20
N LEU A 40 19.18 -13.24 -2.82
CA LEU A 40 19.52 -14.48 -3.51
C LEU A 40 20.46 -14.24 -4.69
N CYS A 41 20.25 -13.16 -5.47
CA CYS A 41 21.19 -12.77 -6.52
C CYS A 41 22.60 -12.53 -5.97
N GLY A 42 22.72 -11.78 -4.87
CA GLY A 42 24.02 -11.54 -4.22
C GLY A 42 24.70 -12.84 -3.78
N GLN A 43 23.95 -13.75 -3.15
CA GLN A 43 24.47 -15.05 -2.71
C GLN A 43 24.96 -15.93 -3.87
N LEU A 44 24.23 -15.94 -5.00
CA LEU A 44 24.63 -16.68 -6.19
C LEU A 44 25.86 -16.07 -6.88
N ASP A 45 25.97 -14.74 -6.89
CA ASP A 45 27.13 -14.03 -7.42
C ASP A 45 28.39 -14.34 -6.58
N ASP A 46 28.25 -14.40 -5.25
CA ASP A 46 29.35 -14.79 -4.37
C ASP A 46 29.78 -16.25 -4.58
N ILE A 47 28.82 -17.17 -4.77
CA ILE A 47 29.11 -18.58 -5.14
C ILE A 47 29.89 -18.63 -6.47
N LEU A 48 29.52 -17.82 -7.46
CA LEU A 48 30.26 -17.77 -8.73
C LEU A 48 31.69 -17.27 -8.54
N LYS A 49 31.89 -16.22 -7.74
CA LYS A 49 33.22 -15.72 -7.43
C LYS A 49 34.07 -16.78 -6.73
N ASP A 50 33.50 -17.51 -5.79
CA ASP A 50 34.19 -18.61 -5.09
C ASP A 50 34.58 -19.75 -6.04
N ILE A 51 33.71 -20.09 -7.00
CA ILE A 51 34.04 -21.08 -8.04
C ILE A 51 35.17 -20.56 -8.95
N MET A 52 35.15 -19.27 -9.31
CA MET A 52 36.13 -18.67 -10.23
C MET A 52 37.49 -18.37 -9.60
N THR A 53 37.55 -18.19 -8.27
CA THR A 53 38.78 -17.84 -7.53
C THR A 53 39.46 -19.05 -6.88
N ARG A 54 38.84 -20.24 -6.95
CA ARG A 54 39.49 -21.49 -6.51
C ARG A 54 40.79 -21.71 -7.28
N THR A 55 41.89 -21.74 -6.55
CA THR A 55 43.25 -21.96 -7.06
C THR A 55 43.87 -23.15 -6.33
N GLY A 56 44.68 -23.95 -7.04
CA GLY A 56 45.32 -25.16 -6.50
C GLY A 56 45.16 -26.38 -7.42
N GLU A 57 45.72 -27.52 -7.01
CA GLU A 57 45.53 -28.80 -7.72
C GLU A 57 44.06 -29.21 -7.64
N GLN A 58 43.42 -29.35 -8.80
CA GLN A 58 42.03 -29.78 -8.91
C GLN A 58 41.93 -31.07 -9.71
N SER A 59 41.09 -31.99 -9.24
CA SER A 59 40.77 -33.18 -10.02
C SER A 59 39.94 -32.80 -11.25
N VAL A 60 40.05 -33.59 -12.32
CA VAL A 60 39.20 -33.43 -13.52
C VAL A 60 37.71 -33.52 -13.16
N ALA A 61 37.36 -34.32 -12.15
CA ALA A 61 35.99 -34.41 -11.64
C ALA A 61 35.53 -33.08 -11.00
N SER A 62 36.38 -32.44 -10.20
CA SER A 62 36.10 -31.12 -9.62
C SER A 62 35.88 -30.06 -10.70
N LEU A 63 36.74 -30.02 -11.72
CA LEU A 63 36.62 -29.06 -12.83
C LEU A 63 35.32 -29.23 -13.61
N ARG A 64 34.87 -30.48 -13.84
CA ARG A 64 33.58 -30.74 -14.49
C ARG A 64 32.41 -30.31 -13.61
N ALA A 65 32.47 -30.59 -12.31
CA ALA A 65 31.44 -30.18 -11.37
C ALA A 65 31.34 -28.63 -11.33
N ASP A 66 32.47 -27.94 -11.22
CA ASP A 66 32.53 -26.48 -11.20
C ASP A 66 31.97 -25.86 -12.50
N SER A 67 32.26 -26.44 -13.67
CA SER A 67 31.67 -26.02 -14.94
C SER A 67 30.14 -26.19 -15.00
N TRP A 68 29.65 -27.32 -14.49
CA TRP A 68 28.21 -27.59 -14.41
C TRP A 68 27.50 -26.63 -13.44
N TYR A 69 28.05 -26.46 -12.23
CA TYR A 69 27.51 -25.52 -11.24
C TYR A 69 27.53 -24.08 -11.77
N ARG A 70 28.62 -23.65 -12.41
CA ARG A 70 28.72 -22.31 -13.01
C ARG A 70 27.59 -22.06 -14.01
N THR A 71 27.33 -23.01 -14.90
CA THR A 71 26.27 -22.89 -15.91
C THR A 71 24.90 -22.75 -15.26
N ASN A 72 24.60 -23.60 -14.27
CA ASN A 72 23.34 -23.53 -13.55
C ASN A 72 23.17 -22.23 -12.77
N VAL A 73 24.22 -21.78 -12.07
CA VAL A 73 24.15 -20.55 -11.28
C VAL A 73 23.93 -19.33 -12.19
N LEU A 74 24.59 -19.28 -13.36
CA LEU A 74 24.36 -18.22 -14.35
C LEU A 74 22.92 -18.22 -14.88
N GLU A 75 22.34 -19.38 -15.12
CA GLU A 75 20.93 -19.49 -15.54
C GLU A 75 19.96 -19.02 -14.43
N GLN A 76 20.22 -19.40 -13.18
CA GLN A 76 19.42 -18.98 -12.03
C GLN A 76 19.54 -17.47 -11.80
N LEU A 77 20.74 -16.90 -11.92
CA LEU A 77 20.95 -15.45 -11.83
C LEU A 77 20.13 -14.70 -12.87
N LYS A 78 20.19 -15.12 -14.14
CA LYS A 78 19.39 -14.51 -15.21
C LYS A 78 17.88 -14.56 -14.89
N THR A 79 17.42 -15.67 -14.31
CA THR A 79 16.01 -15.83 -13.91
C THR A 79 15.64 -14.87 -12.79
N LEU A 80 16.49 -14.73 -11.77
CA LEU A 80 16.26 -13.84 -10.63
C LEU A 80 16.40 -12.36 -11.00
N GLU A 81 17.28 -12.01 -11.95
CA GLU A 81 17.38 -10.66 -12.52
C GLU A 81 16.08 -10.26 -13.22
N ASN A 82 15.56 -11.14 -14.09
CA ASN A 82 14.27 -10.92 -14.74
C ASN A 82 13.14 -10.77 -13.72
N ARG A 83 13.15 -11.60 -12.67
CA ARG A 83 12.16 -11.53 -11.58
C ARG A 83 12.27 -10.21 -10.81
N SER A 84 13.49 -9.76 -10.52
CA SER A 84 13.73 -8.48 -9.83
C SER A 84 13.23 -7.30 -10.66
N GLN A 85 13.49 -7.31 -11.98
CA GLN A 85 12.99 -6.28 -12.88
C GLN A 85 11.46 -6.26 -12.96
N PHE A 86 10.84 -7.44 -13.01
CA PHE A 86 9.39 -7.58 -12.97
C PHE A 86 8.80 -7.02 -11.67
N LEU A 87 9.35 -7.44 -10.52
CA LEU A 87 8.90 -6.97 -9.19
C LEU A 87 9.04 -5.45 -9.02
N ARG A 88 10.12 -4.85 -9.53
CA ARG A 88 10.29 -3.38 -9.51
C ARG A 88 9.18 -2.69 -10.29
N THR A 89 8.85 -3.18 -11.48
CA THR A 89 7.73 -2.67 -12.29
C THR A 89 6.40 -2.80 -11.54
N GLU A 90 6.12 -3.96 -10.93
CA GLU A 90 4.89 -4.17 -10.16
C GLU A 90 4.80 -3.26 -8.93
N ILE A 91 5.94 -2.99 -8.26
CA ILE A 91 6.02 -2.06 -7.12
C ILE A 91 5.68 -0.65 -7.57
N ASP A 92 6.20 -0.19 -8.71
CA ASP A 92 5.91 1.13 -9.26
C ASP A 92 4.43 1.28 -9.60
N ASP A 93 3.84 0.28 -10.27
CA ASP A 93 2.41 0.26 -10.56
C ASP A 93 1.55 0.25 -9.28
N ALA A 94 1.93 -0.57 -8.30
CA ALA A 94 1.26 -0.64 -7.00
C ALA A 94 1.35 0.68 -6.22
N ASN A 95 2.46 1.40 -6.32
CA ASN A 95 2.63 2.73 -5.72
C ASN A 95 1.69 3.75 -6.36
N VAL A 96 1.59 3.79 -7.68
CA VAL A 96 0.65 4.65 -8.42
C VAL A 96 -0.79 4.36 -7.98
N ASP A 97 -1.12 3.09 -7.86
CA ASP A 97 -2.44 2.63 -7.44
C ASP A 97 -2.77 2.97 -5.97
N LEU A 98 -1.79 2.85 -5.08
CA LEU A 98 -1.91 3.26 -3.69
C LEU A 98 -2.11 4.77 -3.58
N ALA A 99 -1.39 5.57 -4.36
CA ALA A 99 -1.56 7.02 -4.40
C ALA A 99 -2.97 7.41 -4.88
N LYS A 100 -3.48 6.76 -5.93
CA LYS A 100 -4.88 6.94 -6.39
C LYS A 100 -5.89 6.56 -5.29
N ALA A 101 -5.64 5.48 -4.56
CA ALA A 101 -6.51 5.05 -3.46
C ALA A 101 -6.50 6.05 -2.29
N ARG A 102 -5.32 6.57 -1.90
CA ARG A 102 -5.19 7.61 -0.86
C ARG A 102 -5.98 8.88 -1.23
N ARG A 103 -5.87 9.36 -2.46
CA ARG A 103 -6.68 10.50 -2.95
C ARG A 103 -8.19 10.23 -2.92
N LYS A 104 -8.63 8.98 -3.08
CA LYS A 104 -10.04 8.60 -2.94
C LYS A 104 -10.46 8.55 -1.47
N GLU A 105 -9.59 8.04 -0.59
CA GLU A 105 -9.81 8.05 0.86
C GLU A 105 -9.95 9.47 1.39
N GLU A 106 -9.02 10.37 1.05
CA GLU A 106 -9.04 11.78 1.47
C GLU A 106 -10.36 12.46 1.11
N ARG A 107 -10.78 12.36 -0.17
CA ARG A 107 -12.07 12.89 -0.63
C ARG A 107 -13.27 12.28 0.09
N ALA A 108 -13.22 10.98 0.38
CA ALA A 108 -14.29 10.32 1.12
C ALA A 108 -14.34 10.77 2.59
N GLN A 109 -13.19 10.99 3.22
CA GLN A 109 -13.09 11.52 4.57
C GLN A 109 -13.59 12.97 4.64
N GLU A 110 -13.24 13.81 3.67
CA GLU A 110 -13.73 15.18 3.56
C GLU A 110 -15.26 15.22 3.44
N ALA A 111 -15.84 14.45 2.50
CA ALA A 111 -17.29 14.35 2.36
C ALA A 111 -17.97 13.85 3.65
N ALA A 112 -17.36 12.90 4.36
CA ALA A 112 -17.90 12.44 5.65
C ALA A 112 -17.87 13.54 6.73
N ARG A 113 -16.83 14.38 6.76
CA ARG A 113 -16.72 15.52 7.67
C ARG A 113 -17.76 16.60 7.34
N ASP A 114 -17.92 16.94 6.08
CA ASP A 114 -18.91 17.94 5.63
C ASP A 114 -20.33 17.51 5.97
N HIS A 115 -20.68 16.25 5.73
CA HIS A 115 -22.01 15.73 6.09
C HIS A 115 -22.25 15.69 7.60
N LYS A 116 -21.21 15.45 8.40
CA LYS A 116 -21.29 15.55 9.86
C LYS A 116 -21.53 16.99 10.30
N ARG A 117 -20.79 17.96 9.74
CA ARG A 117 -20.94 19.39 10.01
C ARG A 117 -22.36 19.87 9.67
N LEU A 118 -22.85 19.58 8.47
CA LEU A 118 -24.21 19.90 8.03
C LEU A 118 -25.30 19.33 8.95
N ARG A 119 -25.08 18.15 9.54
CA ARG A 119 -26.05 17.61 10.52
C ARG A 119 -26.04 18.42 11.82
N LEU A 120 -24.86 18.77 12.33
CA LEU A 120 -24.72 19.54 13.56
C LEU A 120 -25.35 20.92 13.41
N GLU A 121 -25.06 21.63 12.31
CA GLU A 121 -25.68 22.91 11.97
C GLU A 121 -27.21 22.80 11.91
N LYS A 122 -27.75 21.76 11.26
CA LYS A 122 -29.20 21.53 11.23
C LYS A 122 -29.80 21.25 12.61
N THR A 123 -29.07 20.57 13.48
CA THR A 123 -29.55 20.33 14.85
C THR A 123 -29.48 21.59 15.71
N GLU A 124 -28.49 22.45 15.50
CA GLU A 124 -28.36 23.75 16.18
C GLU A 124 -29.45 24.71 15.71
N GLN A 125 -29.66 24.87 14.41
CA GLN A 125 -30.74 25.68 13.84
C GLN A 125 -32.12 25.26 14.36
N LYS A 126 -32.37 23.95 14.48
CA LYS A 126 -33.61 23.44 15.07
C LYS A 126 -33.76 23.87 16.53
N ARG A 127 -32.71 23.69 17.34
CA ARG A 127 -32.71 24.12 18.74
C ARG A 127 -32.93 25.63 18.87
N GLU A 128 -32.29 26.44 18.03
CA GLU A 128 -32.46 27.90 18.00
C GLU A 128 -33.90 28.29 17.62
N SER A 129 -34.50 27.60 16.64
CA SER A 129 -35.89 27.84 16.23
C SER A 129 -36.93 27.38 17.27
N GLU A 130 -36.55 26.45 18.14
CA GLU A 130 -37.37 25.92 19.24
C GLU A 130 -37.22 26.74 20.53
N LEU A 131 -36.29 27.71 20.59
CA LEU A 131 -36.22 28.66 21.71
C LEU A 131 -37.48 29.54 21.69
N PRO A 132 -38.28 29.57 22.76
CA PRO A 132 -39.43 30.45 22.81
C PRO A 132 -38.97 31.90 22.68
N LEU A 133 -39.69 32.71 21.88
CA LEU A 133 -39.48 34.15 21.75
C LEU A 133 -39.48 34.78 23.16
N ARG A 134 -38.27 34.96 23.71
CA ARG A 134 -38.10 35.53 25.04
C ARG A 134 -38.34 37.03 24.92
N ASN A 135 -39.58 37.39 25.23
CA ASN A 135 -40.04 38.70 25.67
C ASN A 135 -40.27 39.76 24.56
N SER A 136 -41.50 39.84 24.06
CA SER A 136 -42.06 41.06 23.45
C SER A 136 -43.41 41.48 24.05
N ARG A 137 -43.78 40.93 25.22
CA ARG A 137 -44.96 41.36 25.99
C ARG A 137 -44.51 42.14 27.22
N GLY A 138 -44.08 43.38 26.99
CA GLY A 138 -43.64 44.27 28.07
C GLY A 138 -43.55 45.75 27.70
N MET A 139 -44.08 46.18 26.55
CA MET A 139 -44.26 47.61 26.24
C MET A 139 -45.70 47.85 25.82
N ILE A 140 -46.55 48.10 26.81
CA ILE A 140 -47.82 48.81 26.65
C ILE A 140 -47.60 50.13 27.36
N ASN A 141 -47.50 51.22 26.59
CA ASN A 141 -47.74 52.59 27.06
C ASN A 141 -49.09 53.02 26.49
#